data_AF-A0A7S1VK26-F1
#
_entry.id   AF-A0A7S1VK26-F1
#
_cell.length_a   1.000
_cell.length_b   1.000
_cell.length_c   1.000
_cell.angle_alpha   90.00
_cell.angle_beta   90.00
_cell.angle_gamma   90.00
#
_symmetry.space_group_name_H-M   'P 1'
#
loop_
_entity.id
_entity.type
_entity.pdbx_description
1 polymer ?
#
loop_
_entity_poly.entity_id
_entity_poly.type
_entity_poly.pdbx_seq_one_letter_code
_entity_poly.pdbx_strand_id
1 'polypeptide(L)'
;TDFTHEKSLSKMSKGKMKPPSCSNRVILLVGPKGSGKTHIASLLEQRFPQAVHFVRVELIFMSLQKENPDANMATLADLCYQQVAQEVQEVLAETKNVAVLEVTGAAPQLASLIETLKSRHCLQ
;
A
#
# COMPACT_ATOMS: atom_id res chain seq x y z
N THR A 1 36.39 -50.87 7.88
CA THR A 1 36.05 -50.37 9.22
C THR A 1 37.27 -49.63 9.71
N ASP A 2 37.33 -48.31 9.79
CA ASP A 2 36.30 -47.41 10.28
C ASP A 2 36.28 -46.04 9.58
N PHE A 3 35.06 -45.58 9.42
CA PHE A 3 34.64 -44.20 9.20
C PHE A 3 34.70 -43.45 10.54
N THR A 4 35.26 -42.26 10.58
CA THR A 4 34.90 -41.18 11.55
C THR A 4 35.55 -39.88 11.08
N HIS A 5 34.80 -38.99 10.42
CA HIS A 5 34.18 -37.80 11.02
C HIS A 5 35.13 -36.97 11.91
N GLU A 6 35.74 -35.93 11.34
CA GLU A 6 35.95 -34.70 12.10
C GLU A 6 35.83 -33.44 11.25
N LYS A 7 35.15 -32.48 11.86
CA LYS A 7 34.62 -31.22 11.34
C LYS A 7 35.72 -30.25 10.90
N SER A 8 35.45 -29.47 9.86
CA SER A 8 35.71 -28.02 9.94
C SER A 8 34.92 -27.22 8.90
N LEU A 9 33.62 -27.06 9.18
CA LEU A 9 32.82 -25.94 8.71
C LEU A 9 33.10 -24.75 9.64
N SER A 10 33.70 -23.68 9.13
CA SER A 10 33.29 -22.30 9.44
C SER A 10 34.15 -21.26 8.69
N LYS A 11 33.93 -21.16 7.38
CA LYS A 11 34.00 -19.86 6.70
C LYS A 11 32.57 -19.44 6.38
N MET A 12 31.81 -19.12 7.41
CA MET A 12 30.62 -18.28 7.25
C MET A 12 31.13 -16.89 6.90
N SER A 13 31.23 -16.64 5.60
CA SER A 13 31.18 -15.29 5.04
C SER A 13 30.05 -14.56 5.77
N LYS A 14 30.40 -13.50 6.48
CA LYS A 14 29.44 -12.49 6.94
C LYS A 14 28.83 -11.91 5.67
N GLY A 15 27.82 -12.58 5.14
CA GLY A 15 26.93 -12.01 4.15
C GLY A 15 26.47 -10.71 4.75
N LYS A 16 26.95 -9.58 4.21
CA LYS A 16 26.34 -8.29 4.48
C LYS A 16 24.87 -8.48 4.11
N MET A 17 24.00 -8.64 5.12
CA MET A 17 22.57 -8.49 4.91
C MET A 17 22.42 -7.12 4.28
N LYS A 18 22.11 -7.11 2.98
CA LYS A 18 21.69 -5.91 2.29
C LYS A 18 20.47 -5.44 3.09
N PRO A 19 20.42 -4.19 3.59
CA PRO A 19 19.21 -3.71 4.24
C PRO A 19 18.05 -3.95 3.27
N PRO A 20 16.85 -4.36 3.75
CA PRO A 20 15.71 -4.49 2.86
C PRO A 20 15.58 -3.17 2.10
N SER A 21 15.71 -3.22 0.78
CA SER A 21 15.51 -2.02 -0.02
C SER A 21 14.06 -1.64 0.17
N CYS A 22 13.79 -0.57 0.92
CA CYS A 22 12.46 0.02 1.05
C CYS A 22 12.05 0.59 -0.32
N SER A 23 11.76 -0.27 -1.29
CA SER A 23 11.29 0.10 -2.63
C SER A 23 9.80 0.44 -2.61
N ASN A 24 9.07 -0.05 -1.60
CA ASN A 24 7.64 0.18 -1.44
C ASN A 24 7.36 1.62 -1.05
N ARG A 25 6.49 2.28 -1.81
CA ARG A 25 6.09 3.68 -1.62
C ARG A 25 4.58 3.80 -1.72
N VAL A 26 4.03 4.69 -0.91
CA VAL A 26 2.65 5.13 -1.05
C VAL A 26 2.66 6.61 -1.38
N ILE A 27 1.98 6.99 -2.47
CA ILE A 27 1.83 8.38 -2.89
C ILE A 27 0.37 8.78 -2.65
N LEU A 28 0.15 9.76 -1.77
CA LEU A 28 -1.16 10.34 -1.54
C LEU A 28 -1.30 11.63 -2.35
N LEU A 29 -2.24 11.64 -3.30
CA LEU A 29 -2.67 12.85 -3.98
C LEU A 29 -3.80 13.48 -3.18
N VAL A 30 -3.56 14.69 -2.66
CA VAL A 30 -4.51 15.43 -1.82
C VAL A 30 -4.97 16.70 -2.52
N GLY A 31 -6.26 16.98 -2.52
CA GLY A 31 -6.81 18.20 -3.11
C GLY A 31 -8.33 18.15 -3.31
N PRO A 32 -8.98 19.28 -3.64
CA PRO A 32 -10.44 19.34 -3.78
C PRO A 32 -10.95 18.49 -4.95
N LYS A 33 -12.25 18.14 -4.94
CA LYS A 33 -12.89 17.50 -6.11
C LYS A 33 -12.69 18.38 -7.36
N GLY A 34 -12.44 17.75 -8.51
CA GLY A 34 -12.16 18.47 -9.77
C GLY A 34 -10.70 18.91 -9.97
N SER A 35 -9.80 18.75 -8.99
CA SER A 35 -8.38 19.17 -9.12
C SER A 35 -7.50 18.27 -10.02
N GLY A 36 -8.08 17.31 -10.73
CA GLY A 36 -7.34 16.42 -11.65
C GLY A 36 -6.57 15.26 -11.00
N LYS A 37 -6.74 14.97 -9.70
CA LYS A 37 -6.02 13.85 -9.02
C LYS A 37 -6.19 12.51 -9.70
N THR A 38 -7.44 12.15 -10.02
CA THR A 38 -7.77 10.91 -10.73
C THR A 38 -7.07 10.86 -12.08
N HIS A 39 -7.00 11.99 -12.81
CA HIS A 39 -6.31 12.07 -14.09
C HIS A 39 -4.80 11.83 -13.94
N ILE A 40 -4.15 12.48 -12.97
CA ILE A 40 -2.72 12.30 -12.69
C ILE A 40 -2.43 10.84 -12.29
N ALA A 41 -3.22 10.27 -11.39
CA ALA A 41 -3.00 8.90 -10.92
C ALA A 41 -3.19 7.87 -12.04
N SER A 42 -4.22 8.02 -12.87
CA SER A 42 -4.41 7.18 -14.06
C SER A 42 -3.26 7.31 -15.05
N LEU A 43 -2.73 8.51 -15.28
CA LEU A 43 -1.55 8.71 -16.13
C LEU A 43 -0.29 8.03 -15.55
N LEU A 44 -0.09 8.10 -14.23
CA LEU A 44 1.04 7.43 -13.57
C LEU A 44 0.96 5.91 -13.73
N GLU A 45 -0.22 5.32 -13.53
CA GLU A 45 -0.44 3.89 -13.72
C GLU A 45 -0.24 3.48 -15.19
N GLN A 46 -0.79 4.24 -16.14
CA GLN A 46 -0.61 3.98 -17.56
C GLN A 46 0.86 4.10 -18.00
N ARG A 47 1.60 5.06 -17.44
CA ARG A 47 3.00 5.30 -17.77
C ARG A 47 3.94 4.25 -17.16
N PHE A 48 3.59 3.73 -15.98
CA PHE A 48 4.42 2.80 -15.22
C PHE A 48 3.62 1.56 -14.75
N PRO A 49 2.99 0.80 -15.66
CA PRO A 49 1.99 -0.22 -15.29
C PRO A 49 2.56 -1.39 -14.47
N GLN A 50 3.87 -1.63 -14.58
CA GLN A 50 4.57 -2.68 -13.83
C GLN A 50 4.99 -2.25 -12.42
N ALA A 51 5.00 -0.95 -12.13
CA ALA A 51 5.53 -0.41 -10.87
C ALA A 51 4.48 0.33 -10.04
N VAL A 52 3.52 0.97 -10.70
CA VAL A 52 2.48 1.80 -10.10
C VAL A 52 1.14 1.09 -10.16
N HIS A 53 0.41 1.12 -9.06
CA HIS A 53 -1.01 0.77 -8.99
C HIS A 53 -1.79 1.99 -8.51
N PHE A 54 -2.92 2.27 -9.15
CA PHE A 54 -3.82 3.31 -8.71
C PHE A 54 -5.00 2.73 -7.92
N VAL A 55 -5.00 2.94 -6.61
CA VAL A 55 -6.08 2.52 -5.70
C VAL A 55 -7.18 3.58 -5.70
N ARG A 56 -8.32 3.26 -6.30
CA ARG A 56 -9.42 4.22 -6.54
C ARG A 56 -10.37 4.30 -5.37
N VAL A 57 -10.06 5.18 -4.41
CA VAL A 57 -10.81 5.32 -3.13
C VAL A 57 -12.32 5.56 -3.36
N GLU A 58 -12.68 6.38 -4.34
CA GLU A 58 -14.09 6.68 -4.62
C GLU A 58 -14.87 5.47 -5.12
N LEU A 59 -14.26 4.59 -5.94
CA LEU A 59 -14.91 3.37 -6.40
C LEU A 59 -15.11 2.37 -5.28
N ILE A 60 -14.12 2.22 -4.40
CA ILE A 60 -14.22 1.37 -3.21
C ILE A 60 -15.40 1.84 -2.35
N PHE A 61 -15.48 3.14 -2.08
CA PHE A 61 -16.58 3.73 -1.31
C PHE A 61 -17.95 3.47 -1.94
N MET A 62 -18.08 3.67 -3.26
CA MET A 62 -19.35 3.43 -3.97
C MET A 62 -19.78 1.96 -3.95
N SER A 63 -18.83 1.03 -4.12
CA SER A 63 -19.12 -0.41 -4.01
C SER A 63 -19.61 -0.77 -2.61
N LEU A 64 -18.93 -0.28 -1.57
CA LEU A 64 -19.35 -0.50 -0.18
C LEU A 64 -20.72 0.09 0.13
N GLN A 65 -21.02 1.29 -0.38
CA GLN A 65 -22.35 1.90 -0.22
C GLN A 65 -23.45 1.05 -0.86
N LYS A 66 -23.18 0.46 -2.02
CA LYS A 66 -24.12 -0.43 -2.71
C LYS A 66 -24.32 -1.75 -1.96
N GLU A 67 -23.26 -2.30 -1.38
CA GLU A 67 -23.28 -3.55 -0.61
C GLU A 67 -23.88 -3.38 0.79
N ASN A 68 -23.80 -2.16 1.34
CA ASN A 68 -24.26 -1.84 2.70
C ASN A 68 -25.21 -0.63 2.68
N PRO A 69 -26.40 -0.73 2.04
CA PRO A 69 -27.30 0.39 1.83
C PRO A 69 -27.82 1.02 3.13
N ASP A 70 -27.89 0.23 4.21
CA ASP A 70 -28.37 0.67 5.53
C ASP A 70 -27.26 1.21 6.43
N ALA A 71 -26.00 1.12 6.02
CA ALA A 71 -24.88 1.63 6.80
C ALA A 71 -24.87 3.16 6.77
N ASN A 72 -24.63 3.77 7.93
CA ASN A 72 -24.44 5.21 8.01
C ASN A 72 -23.09 5.61 7.38
N MET A 73 -22.94 6.91 7.08
CA MET A 73 -21.74 7.44 6.42
C MET A 73 -20.45 7.26 7.21
N ALA A 74 -20.50 7.27 8.54
CA ALA A 74 -19.31 7.06 9.36
C ALA A 74 -18.83 5.61 9.26
N THR A 75 -19.74 4.65 9.38
CA THR A 75 -19.45 3.23 9.20
C THR A 75 -18.94 2.93 7.79
N LEU A 76 -19.55 3.51 6.75
CA LEU A 76 -19.08 3.36 5.37
C LEU A 76 -17.68 3.95 5.17
N ALA A 77 -17.39 5.10 5.78
CA ALA A 77 -16.06 5.70 5.72
C ALA A 77 -15.03 4.80 6.39
N ASP A 78 -15.31 4.27 7.58
CA ASP A 78 -14.38 3.39 8.29
C ASP A 78 -14.11 2.10 7.50
N LEU A 79 -15.16 1.47 6.95
CA LEU A 79 -15.02 0.30 6.07
C LEU A 79 -14.19 0.62 4.82
N CYS A 80 -14.46 1.78 4.18
CA CYS A 80 -13.73 2.21 3.00
C CYS A 80 -12.23 2.37 3.29
N TYR A 81 -11.87 3.05 4.38
CA TYR A 81 -10.46 3.26 4.73
C TYR A 81 -9.77 1.96 5.17
N GLN A 82 -10.49 1.00 5.76
CA GLN A 82 -9.98 -0.33 6.04
C GLN A 82 -9.67 -1.10 4.75
N GLN A 83 -10.60 -1.09 3.79
CA GLN A 83 -10.44 -1.76 2.50
C GLN A 83 -9.33 -1.11 1.66
N VAL A 84 -9.24 0.22 1.67
CA VAL A 84 -8.12 0.96 1.05
C VAL A 84 -6.78 0.54 1.65
N ALA A 85 -6.69 0.43 2.98
CA ALA A 85 -5.46 0.00 3.64
C ALA A 85 -5.08 -1.43 3.21
N GLN A 86 -6.04 -2.34 3.12
CA GLN A 86 -5.83 -3.70 2.66
C GLN A 86 -5.35 -3.75 1.20
N GLU A 87 -6.01 -3.02 0.30
CA GLU A 87 -5.65 -3.00 -1.12
C GLU A 87 -4.23 -2.45 -1.33
N VAL A 88 -3.84 -1.40 -0.59
CA VAL A 88 -2.45 -0.91 -0.60
C VAL A 88 -1.47 -1.98 -0.16
N GLN A 89 -1.82 -2.78 0.86
CA GLN A 89 -0.94 -3.87 1.32
C GLN A 89 -0.76 -4.95 0.27
N GLU A 90 -1.84 -5.37 -0.38
CA GLU A 90 -1.82 -6.38 -1.43
C GLU A 90 -0.97 -5.90 -2.62
N VAL A 91 -1.19 -4.66 -3.07
CA VAL A 91 -0.38 -4.02 -4.13
C VAL A 91 1.11 -4.05 -3.81
N LEU A 92 1.48 -3.66 -2.58
CA LEU A 92 2.86 -3.58 -2.14
C LEU A 92 3.51 -4.95 -1.88
N ALA A 93 2.72 -6.00 -1.70
CA ALA A 93 3.19 -7.37 -1.50
C ALA A 93 3.42 -8.12 -2.83
N GLU A 94 2.60 -7.85 -3.86
CA GLU A 94 2.48 -8.74 -5.01
C GLU A 94 3.46 -8.52 -6.16
N THR A 95 4.18 -7.38 -6.23
CA THR A 95 5.33 -7.07 -7.13
C THR A 95 5.41 -5.58 -7.47
N LYS A 96 4.30 -4.83 -7.28
CA LYS A 96 4.26 -3.39 -7.51
C LYS A 96 4.88 -2.68 -6.31
N ASN A 97 5.76 -1.73 -6.60
CA ASN A 97 6.49 -1.01 -5.56
C ASN A 97 5.81 0.31 -5.18
N VAL A 98 4.78 0.76 -5.90
CA VAL A 98 4.14 2.05 -5.66
C VAL A 98 2.62 1.93 -5.69
N ALA A 99 1.98 2.27 -4.58
CA ALA A 99 0.54 2.50 -4.52
C ALA A 99 0.27 4.01 -4.58
N VAL A 100 -0.63 4.45 -5.47
CA VAL A 100 -1.09 5.84 -5.55
C VAL A 100 -2.54 5.88 -5.11
N LEU A 101 -2.90 6.84 -4.26
CA LEU A 101 -4.27 7.07 -3.80
C LEU A 101 -4.69 8.53 -4.03
N GLU A 102 -5.96 8.74 -4.31
CA GLU A 102 -6.58 10.06 -4.37
C GLU A 102 -7.51 10.30 -3.17
N VAL A 103 -7.30 11.41 -2.47
CA VAL A 103 -8.14 11.81 -1.33
C VAL A 103 -8.46 13.30 -1.38
N THR A 104 -9.59 13.70 -0.79
CA THR A 104 -9.98 15.12 -0.69
C THR A 104 -9.27 15.85 0.47
N GLY A 105 -8.61 15.12 1.37
CA GLY A 105 -7.94 15.67 2.55
C GLY A 105 -8.85 16.03 3.72
N ALA A 106 -10.17 16.06 3.50
CA ALA A 106 -11.16 16.50 4.48
C ALA A 106 -11.73 15.37 5.36
N ALA A 107 -11.39 14.10 5.08
CA ALA A 107 -11.91 12.95 5.80
C ALA A 107 -11.15 12.75 7.13
N PRO A 108 -11.83 12.70 8.30
CA PRO A 108 -11.19 12.45 9.59
C PRO A 108 -10.37 11.15 9.64
N GLN A 109 -10.82 10.13 8.91
CA GLN A 109 -10.20 8.81 8.83
C GLN A 109 -8.82 8.83 8.15
N LEU A 110 -8.49 9.88 7.40
CA LEU A 110 -7.24 9.97 6.64
C LEU A 110 -6.00 9.87 7.55
N ALA A 111 -6.05 10.49 8.74
CA ALA A 111 -4.95 10.40 9.70
C ALA A 111 -4.72 8.96 10.17
N SER A 112 -5.79 8.24 10.47
CA SER A 112 -5.72 6.82 10.87
C SER A 112 -5.17 5.93 9.76
N LEU A 113 -5.59 6.16 8.51
CA LEU A 113 -5.03 5.49 7.35
C LEU A 113 -3.51 5.73 7.25
N ILE A 114 -3.08 6.99 7.32
CA ILE A 114 -1.66 7.35 7.22
C ILE A 114 -0.84 6.63 8.32
N GLU A 115 -1.29 6.63 9.56
CA GLU A 115 -0.59 5.94 10.65
C GLU A 115 -0.59 4.41 10.47
N THR A 116 -1.69 3.84 9.97
CA THR A 116 -1.76 2.42 9.61
C THR A 116 -0.74 2.08 8.52
N LEU A 117 -0.60 2.91 7.50
CA LEU A 117 0.36 2.68 6.42
C LEU A 117 1.81 2.93 6.88
N LYS A 118 2.06 3.92 7.74
CA LYS A 118 3.41 4.21 8.30
C LYS A 118 3.92 3.09 9.19
N SER A 119 3.04 2.52 10.03
CA SER A 119 3.42 1.44 10.94
C SER A 119 3.77 0.13 10.22
N ARG A 120 3.32 -0.03 8.96
CA ARG A 120 3.45 -1.27 8.20
C ARG A 120 4.41 -1.17 7.01
N HIS A 121 4.75 0.04 6.58
CA HIS A 121 5.63 0.28 5.43
C HIS A 121 6.62 1.41 5.72
N CYS A 122 7.77 1.38 5.04
CA CYS A 122 8.70 2.51 4.96
C CYS A 122 8.04 3.69 4.22
N LEU A 123 7.18 4.45 4.89
CA LEU A 123 6.67 5.71 4.36
C LEU A 123 7.72 6.81 4.61
N GLN A 124 8.17 7.45 3.53
CA GLN A 124 9.03 8.64 3.58
C GLN A 124 8.19 9.90 3.40
#